data_AF-A9L1W0-F1
#
_entry.id   AF-A9L1W0-F1
#
_cell.length_a   1.000
_cell.length_b   1.000
_cell.length_c   1.000
_cell.angle_alpha   90.00
_cell.angle_beta   90.00
_cell.angle_gamma   90.00
#
_symmetry.space_group_name_H-M   'P 1'
#
loop_
_entity.id
_entity.type
_entity.pdbx_description
1 polymer ?
#
loop_
_entity_poly.entity_id
_entity_poly.type
_entity_poly.pdbx_seq_one_letter_code
_entity_poly.pdbx_strand_id
1 'polypeptide(L)'
;MNNPNIAALVKSEKSARKRMRYLALLNFSEGHSSTAITSMLRVSRTSVNRWISTYLAQGLSGLDDTPNPGRPSILSTAQQAKLKMFVQHQSLPE
;
A
#
# COMPACT_ATOMS: atom_id res chain seq x y z
N MET A 1 26.14 -0.81 3.30
CA MET A 1 24.69 -0.71 3.01
C MET A 1 24.12 0.32 3.96
N ASN A 2 23.65 1.45 3.46
CA ASN A 2 23.15 2.55 4.28
C ASN A 2 21.80 2.11 4.85
N ASN A 3 21.78 1.54 6.07
CA ASN A 3 20.57 1.02 6.66
C ASN A 3 19.74 2.22 7.14
N PRO A 4 18.60 2.55 6.51
CA PRO A 4 17.80 3.69 6.93
C PRO A 4 17.42 3.53 8.39
N ASN A 5 17.33 4.64 9.13
CA ASN A 5 16.90 4.60 10.53
C ASN A 5 15.39 4.26 10.59
N ILE A 6 15.06 2.96 10.56
CA ILE A 6 13.68 2.45 10.57
C ILE A 6 12.93 2.95 11.82
N ALA A 7 13.61 3.07 12.96
CA ALA A 7 12.99 3.59 14.18
C ALA A 7 12.50 5.03 14.03
N ALA A 8 13.24 5.89 13.31
CA ALA A 8 12.78 7.24 12.98
C ALA A 8 11.55 7.20 12.07
N LEU A 9 11.54 6.32 11.06
CA LEU A 9 10.41 6.15 10.14
C LEU A 9 9.14 5.68 10.86
N VAL A 10 9.25 4.74 11.81
CA VAL A 10 8.12 4.29 12.63
C VAL A 10 7.48 5.46 13.39
N LYS A 11 8.30 6.38 13.92
CA LYS A 11 7.83 7.53 14.71
C LYS A 11 7.17 8.59 13.84
N SER A 12 7.69 8.86 12.64
CA SER A 12 7.18 9.91 11.75
C SER A 12 6.05 9.46 10.82
N GLU A 13 5.85 8.16 10.62
CA GLU A 13 4.85 7.63 9.67
C GLU A 13 3.42 7.83 10.15
N LYS A 14 2.60 8.43 9.28
CA LYS A 14 1.18 8.74 9.55
C LYS A 14 0.26 7.60 9.16
N SER A 15 0.60 6.84 8.12
CA SER A 15 -0.19 5.68 7.70
C SER A 15 0.02 4.52 8.67
N ALA A 16 -1.04 4.13 9.40
CA ALA A 16 -0.99 2.99 10.32
C ALA A 16 -0.54 1.70 9.60
N ARG A 17 -0.98 1.49 8.35
CA ARG A 17 -0.60 0.32 7.54
C ARG A 17 0.88 0.31 7.19
N LYS A 18 1.44 1.47 6.86
CA LYS A 18 2.86 1.59 6.52
C LYS A 18 3.74 1.55 7.77
N ARG A 19 3.30 2.18 8.86
CA ARG A 19 3.94 2.09 10.18
C ARG A 19 4.03 0.65 10.69
N MET A 20 2.98 -0.15 10.50
CA MET A 20 2.99 -1.57 10.89
C MET A 20 4.04 -2.38 10.09
N ARG A 21 4.21 -2.08 8.81
CA ARG A 21 5.26 -2.65 7.98
C ARG A 21 6.66 -2.26 8.47
N TYR A 22 6.85 -0.99 8.84
CA TYR A 22 8.11 -0.54 9.43
C TYR A 22 8.40 -1.18 10.80
N LEU A 23 7.39 -1.38 11.64
CA LEU A 23 7.55 -2.11 12.90
C LEU A 23 8.00 -3.55 12.67
N ALA A 24 7.42 -4.24 11.68
CA ALA A 24 7.85 -5.59 11.32
C ALA A 24 9.32 -5.61 10.88
N LEU A 25 9.71 -4.62 10.07
CA LEU A 25 11.08 -4.50 9.60
C LEU A 25 12.07 -4.13 10.72
N LEU A 26 11.67 -3.26 11.65
CA LEU A 26 12.49 -2.90 12.81
C LEU A 26 12.82 -4.16 13.64
N ASN A 27 11.79 -4.94 14.00
CA ASN A 27 11.98 -6.17 14.75
C ASN A 27 12.81 -7.20 13.97
N PHE A 28 12.61 -7.29 12.65
CA PHE A 28 13.43 -8.15 11.80
C PHE A 28 14.90 -7.70 11.80
N SER A 29 15.18 -6.40 11.73
CA SER A 29 16.54 -5.85 11.78
C SER A 29 17.21 -6.03 13.15
N GLU A 30 16.41 -6.15 14.21
CA GLU A 30 16.86 -6.49 15.57
C GLU A 30 17.07 -8.00 15.77
N GLY A 31 16.84 -8.81 14.73
CA GLY A 31 17.10 -10.26 14.74
C GLY A 31 15.92 -11.11 15.21
N HIS A 32 14.73 -10.54 15.42
CA HIS A 32 13.56 -11.33 15.75
C HIS A 32 13.15 -12.24 14.60
N SER A 33 12.78 -13.48 14.94
CA SER A 33 12.26 -14.43 13.96
C SER A 33 10.90 -13.98 13.43
N SER A 34 10.53 -14.41 12.22
CA SER A 34 9.22 -14.10 11.67
C SER A 34 8.06 -14.56 12.57
N THR A 35 8.24 -15.66 13.33
CA THR A 35 7.24 -16.15 14.29
C THR A 35 7.09 -15.23 15.50
N ALA A 36 8.19 -14.68 16.02
CA ALA A 36 8.14 -13.70 17.09
C ALA A 36 7.43 -12.42 16.63
N ILE A 37 7.78 -11.93 15.43
CA ILE A 37 7.18 -10.74 14.82
C ILE A 37 5.67 -10.91 14.63
N THR A 38 5.22 -12.06 14.14
CA THR A 38 3.78 -12.33 13.98
C THR A 38 3.02 -12.26 15.30
N SER A 39 3.60 -12.81 16.37
CA SER A 39 3.00 -12.79 17.70
C SER A 39 2.98 -11.38 18.29
N MET A 40 4.08 -10.63 18.15
CA MET A 40 4.19 -9.25 18.64
C MET A 40 3.21 -8.30 17.96
N LEU A 41 3.09 -8.39 16.63
CA LEU A 41 2.27 -7.47 15.82
C LEU A 41 0.85 -7.97 15.60
N ARG A 42 0.51 -9.20 16.02
CA ARG A 42 -0.80 -9.84 15.82
C ARG A 42 -1.24 -9.86 14.36
N VAL A 43 -0.31 -10.16 13.46
CA VAL A 43 -0.53 -10.25 12.02
C VAL A 43 -0.17 -11.64 11.50
N SER A 44 -0.66 -11.99 10.31
CA SER A 44 -0.35 -13.28 9.71
C SER A 44 1.12 -13.40 9.29
N ARG A 45 1.66 -14.63 9.37
CA ARG A 45 3.01 -14.96 8.87
C ARG A 45 3.19 -14.61 7.38
N THR A 46 2.14 -14.82 6.58
CA THR A 46 2.14 -14.47 5.16
C THR A 46 2.36 -12.98 4.93
N SER A 47 1.77 -12.12 5.76
CA SER A 47 1.94 -10.66 5.66
C SER A 47 3.36 -10.25 6.01
N VAL A 48 3.90 -10.76 7.13
CA VAL A 48 5.28 -10.48 7.57
C VAL A 48 6.29 -10.93 6.51
N ASN A 49 6.15 -12.15 6.00
CA ASN A 49 7.03 -12.67 4.95
C ASN A 49 6.96 -11.83 3.69
N ARG A 50 5.76 -11.41 3.27
CA ARG A 50 5.58 -10.53 2.12
C ARG A 50 6.32 -9.22 2.33
N TRP A 51 6.13 -8.54 3.46
CA TRP A 51 6.76 -7.25 3.73
C TRP A 51 8.29 -7.35 3.76
N ILE A 52 8.84 -8.35 4.44
CA ILE A 52 10.30 -8.57 4.49
C ILE A 52 10.83 -8.85 3.07
N SER A 53 10.17 -9.74 2.33
CA SER A 53 10.61 -10.09 0.96
C SER A 53 10.55 -8.89 0.02
N THR A 54 9.47 -8.10 0.08
CA THR A 54 9.34 -6.89 -0.75
C THR A 54 10.35 -5.82 -0.34
N TYR A 55 10.66 -5.67 0.96
CA TYR A 55 11.73 -4.77 1.40
C TYR A 55 13.11 -5.22 0.90
N LEU A 56 13.43 -6.51 0.98
CA LEU A 56 14.70 -7.04 0.49
C LEU A 56 14.86 -6.86 -1.02
N ALA A 57 13.76 -6.90 -1.78
CA ALA A 57 13.76 -6.73 -3.23
C ALA A 57 13.75 -5.26 -3.69
N GLN A 58 13.01 -4.38 -3.01
CA GLN A 58 12.67 -3.02 -3.50
C GLN A 58 13.05 -1.91 -2.51
N GLY A 59 13.62 -2.25 -1.36
CA GLY A 59 13.88 -1.32 -0.26
C GLY A 59 12.59 -0.76 0.34
N LEU A 60 12.66 0.46 0.88
CA LEU A 60 11.54 1.12 1.55
C LEU A 60 10.34 1.39 0.62
N SER A 61 10.58 1.61 -0.69
CA SER A 61 9.52 1.84 -1.67
C SER A 61 8.55 0.66 -1.78
N GLY A 62 9.04 -0.55 -1.55
CA GLY A 62 8.24 -1.76 -1.52
C GLY A 62 7.23 -1.85 -0.37
N LEU A 63 7.36 -0.97 0.63
CA LEU A 63 6.47 -0.90 1.79
C LEU A 63 5.40 0.18 1.63
N ASP A 64 5.34 0.87 0.50
CA ASP A 64 4.29 1.84 0.20
C ASP A 64 2.92 1.17 0.02
N ASP A 65 1.86 1.95 0.28
CA ASP A 65 0.52 1.52 -0.07
C ASP A 65 0.39 1.50 -1.60
N THR A 66 -0.03 0.36 -2.13
CA THR A 66 -0.42 0.29 -3.54
C THR A 66 -1.83 0.86 -3.67
N PRO A 67 -2.09 1.69 -4.70
CA PRO A 67 -3.45 2.07 -5.04
C PRO A 67 -4.27 0.80 -5.26
N ASN A 68 -5.46 0.75 -4.67
CA ASN A 68 -6.46 -0.27 -5.02
C ASN A 68 -7.29 0.34 -6.15
N PRO A 69 -6.97 0.12 -7.44
CA PRO A 69 -7.86 0.54 -8.51
C PRO A 69 -9.19 -0.16 -8.25
N GLY A 70 -10.25 0.64 -8.06
CA GLY A 70 -11.59 0.11 -7.90
C GLY A 70 -12.01 -0.71 -9.13
N ARG A 71 -13.28 -1.14 -9.17
CA ARG A 71 -13.79 -1.84 -10.35
C ARG A 71 -13.58 -0.96 -11.60
N PRO A 72 -12.95 -1.48 -12.66
CA PRO A 72 -12.77 -0.71 -13.90
C PRO A 72 -14.13 -0.31 -14.47
N SER A 73 -14.15 0.79 -15.21
CA SER A 73 -15.38 1.25 -15.86
C SER A 73 -15.90 0.20 -16.82
N ILE A 74 -17.21 -0.06 -16.77
CA ILE A 74 -17.90 -0.96 -17.70
C ILE A 74 -17.96 -0.32 -19.09
N LEU A 75 -18.04 1.01 -19.15
CA LEU A 75 -18.12 1.74 -20.41
C LEU A 75 -16.73 1.91 -21.01
N SER A 76 -16.61 1.59 -22.29
CA SER A 76 -15.47 1.99 -23.10
C SER A 76 -15.36 3.51 -23.18
N THR A 77 -14.17 4.02 -23.49
CA THR A 77 -13.92 5.47 -23.67
C THR A 77 -14.86 6.08 -24.71
N ALA A 78 -15.18 5.35 -25.79
CA ALA A 78 -16.13 5.78 -26.81
C ALA A 78 -17.57 5.89 -26.27
N GLN A 79 -18.01 4.93 -25.46
CA GLN A 79 -19.33 4.98 -24.81
C GLN A 79 -19.42 6.11 -23.78
N GLN A 80 -18.34 6.36 -23.02
CA GLN A 80 -18.25 7.48 -22.10
C GLN A 80 -18.34 8.82 -22.85
N ALA A 81 -17.67 8.96 -24.00
CA ALA A 81 -17.75 10.15 -24.83
C ALA A 81 -19.16 10.38 -25.38
N LYS A 82 -19.81 9.31 -25.87
CA LYS A 82 -21.21 9.36 -26.34
C LYS A 82 -22.17 9.76 -25.22
N LEU A 83 -22.02 9.17 -24.04
CA LEU A 83 -22.82 9.51 -22.86
C LEU A 83 -22.61 10.97 -22.44
N LYS A 84 -21.36 11.44 -22.42
CA LYS A 84 -21.02 12.82 -22.09
C LYS A 84 -21.71 13.80 -23.04
N MET A 85 -21.66 13.53 -24.35
CA MET A 85 -22.36 14.35 -25.35
C MET A 85 -23.87 14.35 -25.16
N PHE A 86 -24.47 13.18 -24.92
CA PHE A 86 -25.91 13.06 -24.68
C PHE A 86 -26.36 13.89 -23.48
N VAL A 87 -25.66 13.77 -22.35
CA VAL A 87 -25.95 14.54 -21.13
C VAL A 87 -25.82 16.04 -21.41
N GLN A 88 -24.76 16.48 -22.08
CA GLN A 88 -24.56 17.90 -22.42
C GLN A 88 -25.67 18.45 -23.31
N HIS A 89 -26.15 17.68 -24.30
CA HIS A 89 -27.23 18.08 -25.18
C HIS A 89 -28.58 18.15 -24.47
N GLN A 90 -28.84 17.26 -23.49
CA GLN A 90 -30.11 17.25 -22.74
C GLN A 90 -30.14 18.19 -21.54
N SER A 91 -28.99 18.71 -21.10
CA SER A 91 -28.89 19.59 -19.91
C SER A 91 -29.05 21.08 -20.22
N LEU A 92 -29.28 21.46 -21.49
CA LEU A 92 -29.69 22.82 -21.83
C LEU A 92 -31.22 22.90 -21.68
N PRO A 93 -31.77 23.75 -20.81
CA PRO A 93 -33.20 24.05 -20.83
C PRO A 93 -33.51 24.81 -22.14
N GLU A 94 -34.68 24.56 -22.71
CA GLU A 94 -35.30 25.45 -23.69
C GLU A 94 -35.46 26.88 -23.11
#